data_AF-A0A946GMK3-F1
#
_entry.id   AF-A0A946GMK3-F1
#
_cell.length_a   1.000
_cell.length_b   1.000
_cell.length_c   1.000
_cell.angle_alpha   90.00
_cell.angle_beta   90.00
_cell.angle_gamma   90.00
#
_symmetry.space_group_name_H-M   'P 1'
#
loop_
_entity.id
_entity.type
_entity.pdbx_description
1 polymer ?
#
loop_
_entity_poly.entity_id
_entity_poly.type
_entity_poly.pdbx_seq_one_letter_code
_entity_poly.pdbx_strand_id
1 'polypeptide(L)'
;MHAQTALPSLMNTIEELREASSGPVAIDDVAGIVTSLMTSIQGDLTSVDLRAHEELEDLVRYIHNARTEIAAIRPDSIRDEEIPTAHSELDAVIAATAEATDVFLDVAEQLETMADNIGGDDGEKLHEMTTRMYEASNFQDITGQRITKVVSTLGFIEAKVERLSRIIDGKEVADEDALSMEDLMPADERPDSDLLHGPAMPEQANNQDDIDALLASFD
;
A
#
# COMPACT_ATOMS: atom_id res chain seq x y z
N MET A 1 -1.14 -11.97 -39.54
CA MET A 1 -0.98 -13.17 -40.40
C MET A 1 -1.21 -12.89 -41.91
N HIS A 2 -1.07 -11.63 -42.39
CA HIS A 2 -1.36 -11.29 -43.81
C HIS A 2 -0.21 -10.61 -44.57
N ALA A 3 0.72 -9.92 -43.89
CA ALA A 3 2.00 -9.49 -44.51
C ALA A 3 2.83 -10.68 -45.05
N GLN A 4 2.66 -11.87 -44.44
CA GLN A 4 3.30 -13.11 -44.89
C GLN A 4 2.75 -13.64 -46.22
N THR A 5 1.62 -13.12 -46.71
CA THR A 5 0.92 -13.66 -47.91
C THR A 5 1.13 -12.80 -49.16
N ALA A 6 1.36 -11.49 -49.00
CA ALA A 6 1.54 -10.57 -50.11
C ALA A 6 2.86 -10.80 -50.87
N LEU A 7 3.98 -10.95 -50.18
CA LEU A 7 5.30 -11.23 -50.78
C LEU A 7 5.34 -12.53 -51.61
N PRO A 8 4.82 -13.67 -51.11
CA PRO A 8 4.73 -14.89 -51.91
C PRO A 8 3.83 -14.75 -53.13
N SER A 9 2.70 -14.04 -53.01
CA SER A 9 1.79 -13.84 -54.15
C SER A 9 2.44 -13.00 -55.25
N LEU A 10 3.22 -11.97 -54.89
CA LEU A 10 3.90 -11.09 -55.83
C LEU A 10 5.09 -11.77 -56.50
N MET A 11 5.84 -12.58 -55.75
CA MET A 11 6.87 -13.45 -56.31
C MET A 11 6.27 -14.46 -57.29
N ASN A 12 5.16 -15.12 -56.93
CA ASN A 12 4.46 -16.04 -57.83
C ASN A 12 3.96 -15.33 -59.09
N THR A 13 3.36 -14.13 -59.00
CA THR A 13 2.90 -13.39 -60.18
C THR A 13 4.06 -12.92 -61.07
N ILE A 14 5.19 -12.51 -60.48
CA ILE A 14 6.42 -12.16 -61.23
C ILE A 14 7.01 -13.41 -61.89
N GLU A 15 6.99 -14.56 -61.23
CA GLU A 15 7.51 -15.83 -61.72
C GLU A 15 6.64 -16.40 -62.84
N GLU A 16 5.31 -16.33 -62.72
CA GLU A 16 4.34 -16.65 -63.77
C GLU A 16 4.51 -15.75 -65.00
N LEU A 17 4.71 -14.43 -64.83
CA LEU A 17 4.99 -13.52 -65.94
C LEU A 17 6.34 -13.79 -66.61
N ARG A 18 7.34 -14.23 -65.83
CA ARG A 18 8.66 -14.62 -66.33
C ARG A 18 8.64 -15.95 -67.08
N GLU A 19 7.81 -16.90 -66.67
CA GLU A 19 7.60 -18.18 -67.38
C GLU A 19 6.73 -18.02 -68.63
N ALA A 20 5.72 -17.15 -68.59
CA ALA A 20 4.83 -16.89 -69.72
C ALA A 20 5.47 -15.99 -70.80
N SER A 21 6.46 -15.15 -70.45
CA SER A 21 7.13 -14.26 -71.40
C SER A 21 8.49 -14.79 -71.85
N SER A 22 8.60 -15.18 -73.13
CA SER A 22 9.89 -15.47 -73.79
C SER A 22 10.54 -14.21 -74.41
N GLY A 23 10.12 -13.00 -74.02
CA GLY A 23 10.54 -11.71 -74.62
C GLY A 23 10.43 -10.50 -73.67
N PRO A 24 10.64 -9.26 -74.16
CA PRO A 24 10.60 -8.06 -73.32
C PRO A 24 9.20 -7.87 -72.71
N VAL A 25 9.15 -7.67 -71.38
CA VAL A 25 7.92 -7.51 -70.59
C VAL A 25 7.20 -6.22 -70.99
N ALA A 26 5.89 -6.30 -71.21
CA ALA A 26 5.10 -5.12 -71.57
C ALA A 26 4.96 -4.18 -70.37
N ILE A 27 5.00 -2.87 -70.64
CA ILE A 27 4.88 -1.83 -69.59
C ILE A 27 3.53 -1.93 -68.86
N ASP A 28 2.48 -2.39 -69.55
CA ASP A 28 1.15 -2.59 -68.97
C ASP A 28 1.14 -3.71 -67.91
N ASP A 29 1.93 -4.77 -68.09
CA ASP A 29 2.04 -5.86 -67.09
C ASP A 29 2.74 -5.36 -65.81
N VAL A 30 3.77 -4.53 -65.97
CA VAL A 30 4.47 -3.88 -64.85
C VAL A 30 3.53 -2.92 -64.11
N ALA A 31 2.70 -2.16 -64.84
CA ALA A 31 1.70 -1.27 -64.23
C ALA A 31 0.66 -2.06 -63.42
N GLY A 32 0.24 -3.24 -63.89
CA GLY A 32 -0.65 -4.14 -63.17
C GLY A 32 -0.06 -4.64 -61.84
N ILE A 33 1.21 -5.07 -61.85
CA ILE A 33 1.90 -5.52 -60.63
C ILE A 33 2.05 -4.38 -59.62
N VAL A 34 2.47 -3.19 -60.07
CA VAL A 34 2.62 -2.02 -59.20
C VAL A 34 1.28 -1.61 -58.59
N THR A 35 0.19 -1.68 -59.36
CA THR A 35 -1.16 -1.36 -58.86
C THR A 35 -1.63 -2.37 -57.81
N SER A 36 -1.35 -3.66 -58.02
CA SER A 36 -1.65 -4.72 -57.05
C SER A 36 -0.83 -4.57 -55.76
N LEU A 37 0.47 -4.25 -55.89
CA LEU A 37 1.35 -3.95 -54.75
C LEU A 37 0.86 -2.76 -53.95
N MET A 38 0.51 -1.65 -54.62
CA MET A 38 0.01 -0.44 -53.98
C MET A 38 -1.32 -0.70 -53.25
N THR A 39 -2.23 -1.47 -53.86
CA THR A 39 -3.51 -1.86 -53.24
C THR A 39 -3.27 -2.72 -52.00
N SER A 40 -2.33 -3.67 -52.05
CA SER A 40 -1.98 -4.52 -50.90
C SER A 40 -1.34 -3.74 -49.76
N ILE A 41 -0.39 -2.84 -50.05
CA ILE A 41 0.27 -1.99 -49.05
C ILE A 41 -0.75 -1.05 -48.40
N GLN A 42 -1.62 -0.45 -49.20
CA GLN A 42 -2.66 0.44 -48.70
C GLN A 42 -3.64 -0.30 -47.77
N GLY A 43 -4.02 -1.53 -48.10
CA GLY A 43 -4.84 -2.38 -47.23
C GLY A 43 -4.14 -2.75 -45.93
N ASP A 44 -2.85 -3.10 -45.97
CA ASP A 44 -2.09 -3.49 -44.77
C ASP A 44 -1.92 -2.31 -43.79
N LEU A 45 -1.57 -1.11 -44.31
CA LEU A 45 -1.49 0.12 -43.51
C LEU A 45 -2.82 0.43 -42.81
N THR A 46 -3.94 0.37 -43.54
CA THR A 46 -5.26 0.60 -42.94
C THR A 46 -5.60 -0.42 -41.86
N SER A 47 -5.13 -1.66 -41.98
CA SER A 47 -5.39 -2.70 -40.98
C SER A 47 -4.55 -2.52 -39.70
N VAL A 48 -3.33 -2.01 -39.83
CA VAL A 48 -2.47 -1.68 -38.69
C VAL A 48 -3.03 -0.47 -37.93
N ASP A 49 -3.48 0.56 -38.64
CA ASP A 49 -4.12 1.73 -38.03
C ASP A 49 -5.39 1.34 -37.29
N LEU A 50 -6.24 0.49 -37.87
CA LEU A 50 -7.46 0.00 -37.22
C LEU A 50 -7.17 -0.79 -35.93
N ARG A 51 -6.15 -1.66 -35.94
CA ARG A 51 -5.75 -2.39 -34.73
C ARG A 51 -5.20 -1.46 -33.64
N ALA A 52 -4.36 -0.51 -34.02
CA ALA A 52 -3.83 0.47 -33.07
C ALA A 52 -4.96 1.33 -32.46
N HIS A 53 -5.99 1.67 -33.26
CA HIS A 53 -7.19 2.33 -32.78
C HIS A 53 -7.99 1.46 -31.81
N GLU A 54 -8.21 0.19 -32.12
CA GLU A 54 -8.88 -0.76 -31.21
C GLU A 54 -8.12 -0.93 -29.89
N GLU A 55 -6.80 -1.09 -29.93
CA GLU A 55 -5.95 -1.20 -28.73
C GLU A 55 -5.97 0.10 -27.88
N LEU A 56 -5.98 1.27 -28.51
CA LEU A 56 -6.14 2.55 -27.82
C LEU A 56 -7.53 2.68 -27.18
N GLU A 57 -8.58 2.26 -27.88
CA GLU A 57 -9.94 2.28 -27.36
C GLU A 57 -10.10 1.33 -26.16
N ASP A 58 -9.48 0.16 -26.22
CA ASP A 58 -9.39 -0.79 -25.11
C ASP A 58 -8.66 -0.20 -23.91
N LEU A 59 -7.52 0.45 -24.13
CA LEU A 59 -6.76 1.11 -23.06
C LEU A 59 -7.55 2.27 -22.43
N VAL A 60 -8.19 3.12 -23.25
CA VAL A 60 -9.03 4.22 -22.76
C VAL A 60 -10.19 3.68 -21.94
N ARG A 61 -10.86 2.62 -22.40
CA ARG A 61 -11.92 1.94 -21.67
C ARG A 61 -11.41 1.35 -20.35
N TYR A 62 -10.24 0.73 -20.35
CA TYR A 62 -9.61 0.22 -19.13
C TYR A 62 -9.34 1.33 -18.11
N ILE A 63 -8.73 2.44 -18.55
CA ILE A 63 -8.46 3.60 -17.69
C ILE A 63 -9.77 4.20 -17.15
N HIS A 64 -10.81 4.30 -17.98
CA HIS A 64 -12.10 4.84 -17.55
C HIS A 64 -12.79 3.95 -16.52
N ASN A 65 -12.74 2.63 -16.70
CA ASN A 65 -13.27 1.66 -15.74
C ASN A 65 -12.50 1.74 -14.42
N ALA A 66 -11.17 1.73 -14.46
CA ALA A 66 -10.32 1.90 -13.28
C ALA A 66 -10.64 3.22 -12.55
N ARG A 67 -10.76 4.34 -13.27
CA ARG A 67 -11.14 5.62 -12.67
C ARG A 67 -12.51 5.57 -11.98
N THR A 68 -13.47 4.86 -12.57
CA THR A 68 -14.81 4.71 -12.01
C THR A 68 -14.80 3.83 -10.77
N GLU A 69 -14.04 2.73 -10.78
CA GLU A 69 -13.86 1.84 -9.62
C GLU A 69 -13.17 2.57 -8.46
N ILE A 70 -12.11 3.35 -8.75
CA ILE A 70 -11.43 4.12 -7.70
C ILE A 70 -12.34 5.24 -7.17
N ALA A 71 -13.12 5.92 -8.03
CA ALA A 71 -14.10 6.90 -7.57
C ALA A 71 -15.21 6.24 -6.71
N ALA A 72 -15.55 4.98 -6.96
CA ALA A 72 -16.53 4.23 -6.17
C ALA A 72 -16.04 3.90 -4.75
N ILE A 73 -14.72 3.88 -4.51
CA ILE A 73 -14.12 3.78 -3.17
C ILE A 73 -14.45 5.04 -2.33
N ARG A 74 -14.93 6.12 -2.95
CA ARG A 74 -15.22 7.42 -2.33
C ARG A 74 -14.04 7.91 -1.47
N PRO A 75 -12.89 8.21 -2.09
CA PRO A 75 -11.71 8.70 -1.37
C PRO A 75 -12.02 9.87 -0.43
N ASP A 76 -12.92 10.76 -0.85
CA ASP A 76 -13.29 11.94 -0.05
C ASP A 76 -14.09 11.58 1.21
N SER A 77 -14.99 10.57 1.22
CA SER A 77 -15.70 10.19 2.45
C SER A 77 -14.78 9.46 3.44
N ILE A 78 -13.83 8.68 2.94
CA ILE A 78 -12.81 8.04 3.78
C ILE A 78 -11.92 9.10 4.43
N ARG A 79 -11.50 10.11 3.66
CA ARG A 79 -10.67 11.22 4.14
C ARG A 79 -11.43 12.14 5.11
N ASP A 80 -12.65 12.54 4.75
CA ASP A 80 -13.35 13.63 5.45
C ASP A 80 -14.17 13.13 6.65
N GLU A 81 -14.51 11.84 6.71
CA GLU A 81 -15.37 11.27 7.76
C GLU A 81 -14.75 10.05 8.47
N GLU A 82 -14.39 8.98 7.74
CA GLU A 82 -14.03 7.70 8.39
C GLU A 82 -12.69 7.75 9.13
N ILE A 83 -11.62 8.25 8.50
CA ILE A 83 -10.29 8.33 9.14
C ILE A 83 -10.26 9.32 10.31
N PRO A 84 -10.80 10.56 10.18
CA PRO A 84 -10.86 11.50 11.30
C PRO A 84 -11.66 10.95 12.49
N THR A 85 -12.77 10.24 12.21
CA THR A 85 -13.56 9.59 13.26
C THR A 85 -12.74 8.50 13.95
N ALA A 86 -12.03 7.65 13.19
CA ALA A 86 -11.17 6.62 13.76
C ALA A 86 -10.04 7.20 14.62
N HIS A 87 -9.42 8.30 14.22
CA HIS A 87 -8.44 9.02 15.06
C HIS A 87 -9.07 9.48 16.37
N SER A 88 -10.23 10.16 16.30
CA SER A 88 -10.91 10.67 17.49
C SER A 88 -11.32 9.55 18.45
N GLU A 89 -11.78 8.41 17.95
CA GLU A 89 -12.14 7.24 18.77
C GLU A 89 -10.89 6.61 19.42
N LEU A 90 -9.78 6.51 18.69
CA LEU A 90 -8.52 5.98 19.24
C LEU A 90 -7.92 6.90 20.32
N ASP A 91 -7.98 8.22 20.12
CA ASP A 91 -7.58 9.20 21.13
C ASP A 91 -8.47 9.12 22.37
N ALA A 92 -9.78 8.93 22.19
CA ALA A 92 -10.70 8.73 23.30
C ALA A 92 -10.40 7.44 24.09
N VAL A 93 -10.01 6.35 23.41
CA VAL A 93 -9.57 5.12 24.06
C VAL A 93 -8.28 5.33 24.83
N ILE A 94 -7.29 6.04 24.28
CA ILE A 94 -6.05 6.39 25.02
C ILE A 94 -6.40 7.17 26.29
N ALA A 95 -7.22 8.22 26.17
CA ALA A 95 -7.60 9.05 27.30
C ALA A 95 -8.36 8.25 28.38
N ALA A 96 -9.37 7.48 27.99
CA ALA A 96 -10.16 6.67 28.92
C ALA A 96 -9.33 5.58 29.60
N THR A 97 -8.38 4.98 28.89
CA THR A 97 -7.48 3.97 29.48
C THR A 97 -6.47 4.60 30.43
N ALA A 98 -5.94 5.79 30.12
CA ALA A 98 -5.08 6.53 31.05
C ALA A 98 -5.83 6.90 32.35
N GLU A 99 -7.04 7.44 32.24
CA GLU A 99 -7.88 7.78 33.40
C GLU A 99 -8.21 6.54 34.25
N ALA A 100 -8.57 5.42 33.62
CA ALA A 100 -8.85 4.18 34.33
C ALA A 100 -7.63 3.68 35.13
N THR A 101 -6.42 3.96 34.66
CA THR A 101 -5.17 3.57 35.31
C THR A 101 -4.79 4.46 36.45
N ASP A 102 -4.98 5.76 36.33
CA ASP A 102 -4.82 6.67 37.47
C ASP A 102 -5.73 6.22 38.63
N VAL A 103 -6.99 5.90 38.33
CA VAL A 103 -7.92 5.35 39.33
C VAL A 103 -7.46 4.00 39.87
N PHE A 104 -6.91 3.13 39.03
CA PHE A 104 -6.40 1.82 39.46
C PHE A 104 -5.21 1.97 40.43
N LEU A 105 -4.26 2.85 40.11
CA LEU A 105 -3.09 3.13 40.95
C LEU A 105 -3.52 3.77 42.28
N ASP A 106 -4.45 4.73 42.24
CA ASP A 106 -5.02 5.34 43.45
C ASP A 106 -5.69 4.29 44.38
N VAL A 107 -6.38 3.30 43.80
CA VAL A 107 -7.00 2.21 44.57
C VAL A 107 -5.94 1.24 45.10
N ALA A 108 -4.87 0.97 44.34
CA ALA A 108 -3.77 0.13 44.79
C ALA A 108 -3.04 0.76 46.00
N GLU A 109 -2.77 2.08 45.98
CA GLU A 109 -2.19 2.80 47.12
C GLU A 109 -3.08 2.75 48.38
N GLN A 110 -4.40 2.85 48.19
CA GLN A 110 -5.35 2.71 49.30
C GLN A 110 -5.36 1.29 49.88
N LEU A 111 -5.24 0.26 49.03
CA LEU A 111 -5.11 -1.13 49.49
C LEU A 111 -3.82 -1.35 50.27
N GLU A 112 -2.72 -0.75 49.84
CA GLU A 112 -1.43 -0.79 50.54
C GLU A 112 -1.54 -0.16 51.94
N THR A 113 -2.14 1.02 52.03
CA THR A 113 -2.41 1.69 53.31
C THR A 113 -3.30 0.84 54.21
N MET A 114 -4.28 0.13 53.65
CA MET A 114 -5.15 -0.77 54.41
C MET A 114 -4.40 -2.01 54.90
N ALA A 115 -3.51 -2.56 54.08
CA ALA A 115 -2.66 -3.70 54.42
C ALA A 115 -1.77 -3.37 55.63
N ASP A 116 -1.14 -2.19 55.64
CA ASP A 116 -0.32 -1.70 56.75
C ASP A 116 -1.11 -1.57 58.06
N ASN A 117 -2.35 -1.09 57.97
CA ASN A 117 -3.22 -0.94 59.13
C ASN A 117 -3.72 -2.27 59.70
N ILE A 118 -3.92 -3.29 58.85
CA ILE A 118 -4.32 -4.64 59.28
C ILE A 118 -3.12 -5.36 59.93
N GLY A 119 -1.96 -5.33 59.27
CA GLY A 119 -0.74 -6.00 59.69
C GLY A 119 -0.84 -7.54 59.76
N GLY A 120 0.24 -8.19 60.20
CA GLY A 120 0.32 -9.65 60.29
C GLY A 120 0.16 -10.37 58.94
N ASP A 121 -0.14 -11.67 58.98
CA ASP A 121 -0.24 -12.51 57.78
C ASP A 121 -1.27 -12.01 56.74
N ASP A 122 -2.35 -11.37 57.18
CA ASP A 122 -3.37 -10.87 56.25
C ASP A 122 -2.98 -9.53 55.60
N GLY A 123 -2.23 -8.68 56.31
CA GLY A 123 -1.58 -7.51 55.72
C GLY A 123 -0.52 -7.89 54.69
N GLU A 124 0.33 -8.88 54.98
CA GLU A 124 1.34 -9.38 54.02
C GLU A 124 0.71 -9.93 52.73
N LYS A 125 -0.41 -10.67 52.83
CA LYS A 125 -1.13 -11.16 51.64
C LYS A 125 -1.71 -10.01 50.81
N LEU A 126 -2.22 -8.96 51.44
CA LEU A 126 -2.71 -7.77 50.72
C LEU A 126 -1.58 -7.02 50.01
N HIS A 127 -0.42 -6.91 50.64
CA HIS A 127 0.80 -6.36 50.03
C HIS A 127 1.23 -7.16 48.80
N GLU A 128 1.24 -8.50 48.89
CA GLU A 128 1.58 -9.36 47.75
C GLU A 128 0.58 -9.19 46.60
N MET A 129 -0.73 -9.12 46.90
CA MET A 129 -1.76 -8.88 45.89
C MET A 129 -1.64 -7.50 45.24
N THR A 130 -1.33 -6.46 46.02
CA THR A 130 -1.17 -5.09 45.51
C THR A 130 0.10 -4.96 44.65
N THR A 131 1.19 -5.64 45.04
CA THR A 131 2.42 -5.71 44.23
C THR A 131 2.14 -6.34 42.86
N ARG A 132 1.40 -7.44 42.83
CA ARG A 132 0.99 -8.09 41.57
C ARG A 132 0.08 -7.21 40.71
N MET A 133 -0.72 -6.32 41.32
CA MET A 133 -1.53 -5.34 40.61
C MET A 133 -0.65 -4.31 39.89
N TYR A 134 0.38 -3.78 40.56
CA TYR A 134 1.35 -2.85 39.93
C TYR A 134 2.11 -3.52 38.77
N GLU A 135 2.58 -4.76 38.96
CA GLU A 135 3.27 -5.51 37.90
C GLU A 135 2.39 -5.74 36.67
N ALA A 136 1.10 -6.04 36.86
CA ALA A 136 0.15 -6.24 35.77
C ALA A 136 -0.19 -4.93 35.03
N SER A 137 -0.20 -3.79 35.73
CA SER A 137 -0.47 -2.47 35.13
C SER A 137 0.62 -2.02 34.15
N ASN A 138 1.86 -2.49 34.32
CA ASN A 138 2.98 -2.19 33.41
C ASN A 138 2.72 -2.67 31.95
N PHE A 139 1.79 -3.61 31.73
CA PHE A 139 1.39 -4.05 30.38
C PHE A 139 0.59 -3.00 29.59
N GLN A 140 0.15 -1.93 30.23
CA GLN A 140 -0.66 -0.91 29.57
C GLN A 140 0.16 0.04 28.68
N ASP A 141 1.42 0.29 29.02
CA ASP A 141 2.32 1.12 28.20
C ASP A 141 2.44 0.55 26.77
N ILE A 142 2.44 -0.79 26.65
CA ILE A 142 2.36 -1.51 25.37
C ILE A 142 1.10 -1.21 24.58
N THR A 143 -0.04 -1.08 25.26
CA THR A 143 -1.31 -0.79 24.62
C THR A 143 -1.32 0.64 24.09
N GLY A 144 -0.83 1.60 24.87
CA GLY A 144 -0.68 2.99 24.45
C GLY A 144 0.20 3.12 23.21
N GLN A 145 1.39 2.52 23.23
CA GLN A 145 2.31 2.55 22.09
C GLN A 145 1.75 1.86 20.84
N ARG A 146 1.03 0.74 21.01
CA ARG A 146 0.38 0.04 19.89
C ARG A 146 -0.74 0.88 19.28
N ILE A 147 -1.55 1.56 20.09
CA ILE A 147 -2.58 2.46 19.59
C ILE A 147 -1.94 3.62 18.83
N THR A 148 -0.88 4.24 19.37
CA THR A 148 -0.13 5.29 18.67
C THR A 148 0.36 4.83 17.31
N LYS A 149 0.90 3.60 17.21
CA LYS A 149 1.30 3.03 15.91
C LYS A 149 0.14 2.85 14.93
N VAL A 150 -1.04 2.45 15.43
CA VAL A 150 -2.26 2.35 14.61
C VAL A 150 -2.69 3.74 14.12
N VAL A 151 -2.69 4.75 14.98
CA VAL A 151 -3.01 6.15 14.62
C VAL A 151 -2.06 6.65 13.54
N SER A 152 -0.74 6.46 13.69
CA SER A 152 0.24 6.83 12.67
C SER A 152 0.00 6.11 11.33
N THR A 153 -0.45 4.85 11.38
CA THR A 153 -0.78 4.09 10.18
C THR A 153 -2.04 4.62 9.49
N LEU A 154 -3.05 5.03 10.25
CA LEU A 154 -4.25 5.66 9.70
C LEU A 154 -3.92 7.01 9.04
N GLY A 155 -3.06 7.83 9.65
CA GLY A 155 -2.57 9.08 9.02
C GLY A 155 -1.81 8.83 7.72
N PHE A 156 -1.02 7.76 7.64
CA PHE A 156 -0.37 7.36 6.38
C PHE A 156 -1.38 6.95 5.29
N ILE A 157 -2.42 6.20 5.67
CA ILE A 157 -3.51 5.85 4.75
C ILE A 157 -4.25 7.10 4.28
N GLU A 158 -4.51 8.06 5.17
CA GLU A 158 -5.13 9.35 4.83
C GLU A 158 -4.35 10.09 3.74
N ALA A 159 -3.03 10.23 3.91
CA ALA A 159 -2.16 10.90 2.94
C ALA A 159 -2.16 10.19 1.58
N LYS A 160 -2.18 8.85 1.56
CA LYS A 160 -2.29 8.07 0.31
C LYS A 160 -3.64 8.26 -0.36
N VAL A 161 -4.73 8.26 0.40
CA VAL A 161 -6.09 8.47 -0.11
C VAL A 161 -6.24 9.89 -0.68
N GLU A 162 -5.71 10.91 0.00
CA GLU A 162 -5.70 12.28 -0.49
C GLU A 162 -4.92 12.40 -1.82
N ARG A 163 -3.74 11.79 -1.89
CA ARG A 163 -2.95 11.76 -3.13
C ARG A 163 -3.67 11.04 -4.26
N LEU A 164 -4.31 9.90 -3.96
CA LEU A 164 -5.09 9.16 -4.94
C LEU A 164 -6.26 10.01 -5.48
N SER A 165 -6.93 10.77 -4.61
CA SER A 165 -7.96 11.74 -5.01
C SER A 165 -7.39 12.81 -5.95
N ARG A 166 -6.23 13.40 -5.64
CA ARG A 166 -5.54 14.40 -6.49
C ARG A 166 -5.15 13.85 -7.86
N ILE A 167 -4.69 12.60 -7.95
CA ILE A 167 -4.35 11.93 -9.21
C ILE A 167 -5.60 11.71 -10.06
N ILE A 168 -6.70 11.23 -9.46
CA ILE A 168 -7.97 11.03 -10.17
C ILE A 168 -8.52 12.34 -10.71
N ASP A 169 -8.38 13.43 -9.96
CA ASP A 169 -8.78 14.77 -10.37
C ASP A 169 -7.88 15.39 -11.46
N GLY A 170 -6.79 14.72 -11.83
CA GLY A 170 -5.80 15.23 -12.79
C GLY A 170 -5.00 16.42 -12.25
N LYS A 171 -4.99 16.63 -10.94
CA LYS A 171 -4.24 17.69 -10.25
C LYS A 171 -2.80 17.28 -9.95
N GLU A 172 -2.49 15.99 -10.04
CA GLU A 172 -1.18 15.41 -9.77
C GLU A 172 -0.88 14.24 -10.71
N VAL A 173 0.40 14.03 -11.04
CA VAL A 173 0.88 12.89 -11.84
C VAL A 173 1.34 11.79 -10.89
N ALA A 174 1.00 10.54 -11.20
CA ALA A 174 1.45 9.39 -10.42
C ALA A 174 2.98 9.25 -10.52
N ASP A 175 3.64 9.52 -9.41
CA ASP A 175 5.07 9.25 -9.17
C ASP A 175 5.22 8.13 -8.12
N GLU A 176 6.13 7.19 -8.35
CA GLU A 176 6.33 5.98 -7.54
C GLU A 176 7.09 6.26 -6.23
N ASP A 177 7.89 7.34 -6.16
CA ASP A 177 8.87 7.57 -5.09
C ASP A 177 8.41 8.53 -3.96
N ALA A 178 7.16 9.01 -3.97
CA ALA A 178 6.83 10.27 -3.29
C ALA A 178 6.44 10.18 -1.79
N LEU A 179 6.13 9.02 -1.22
CA LEU A 179 5.65 8.92 0.18
C LEU A 179 6.15 7.66 0.89
N SER A 180 7.16 7.81 1.75
CA SER A 180 7.52 6.78 2.73
C SER A 180 6.68 6.95 4.01
N MET A 181 6.58 5.87 4.81
CA MET A 181 5.91 5.94 6.11
C MET A 181 6.68 6.87 7.06
N GLU A 182 8.02 6.86 7.01
CA GLU A 182 8.89 7.76 7.78
C GLU A 182 8.61 9.24 7.54
N ASP A 183 8.24 9.65 6.32
CA ASP A 183 8.01 11.08 5.99
C ASP A 183 6.72 11.67 6.60
N LEU A 184 5.78 10.81 6.99
CA LEU A 184 4.44 11.19 7.46
C LEU A 184 4.23 10.92 8.95
N MET A 185 5.17 10.25 9.61
CA MET A 185 5.14 10.11 11.06
C MET A 185 5.49 11.46 11.69
N PRO A 186 4.70 11.96 12.67
CA PRO A 186 5.16 13.06 13.50
C PRO A 186 6.49 12.64 14.11
N ALA A 187 7.53 13.45 13.92
CA ALA A 187 8.78 13.23 14.62
C ALA A 187 8.47 13.27 16.12
N ASP A 188 8.63 12.14 16.81
CA ASP A 188 8.53 12.12 18.25
C ASP A 188 9.81 12.75 18.80
N GLU A 189 9.77 14.08 18.98
CA GLU A 189 10.90 14.90 19.45
C GLU A 189 11.21 14.68 20.93
N ARG A 190 10.47 13.80 21.62
CA ARG A 190 10.77 13.48 23.02
C ARG A 190 12.13 12.78 23.09
N PRO A 191 12.98 13.12 24.07
CA PRO A 191 14.33 12.56 24.18
C PRO A 191 14.37 11.05 24.47
N ASP A 192 13.23 10.46 24.83
CA ASP A 192 13.03 9.04 25.09
C ASP A 192 12.24 8.32 23.98
N SER A 193 11.98 8.97 22.84
CA SER A 193 11.18 8.36 21.75
C SER A 193 11.79 7.06 21.21
N ASP A 194 13.12 6.98 21.14
CA ASP A 194 13.88 5.78 20.78
C ASP A 194 13.75 4.64 21.82
N LEU A 195 13.29 4.95 23.04
CA LEU A 195 13.08 3.99 24.13
C LEU A 195 11.64 3.49 24.19
N LEU A 196 10.71 4.09 23.43
CA LEU A 196 9.29 3.72 23.39
C LEU A 196 9.00 2.55 22.45
N HIS A 197 9.93 1.60 22.37
CA HIS A 197 9.73 0.31 21.75
C HIS A 197 9.37 -0.68 22.84
N GLY A 198 8.08 -0.75 23.12
CA GLY A 198 7.53 -1.68 24.07
C GLY A 198 7.87 -3.13 23.70
N PRO A 199 7.90 -4.07 24.67
CA PRO A 199 8.13 -5.49 24.44
C PRO A 199 7.53 -5.99 23.12
N ALA A 200 8.40 -6.58 22.31
CA ALA A 200 7.99 -7.19 21.06
C ALA A 200 6.93 -8.26 21.33
N MET A 201 6.06 -8.48 20.34
CA MET A 201 5.05 -9.55 20.39
C MET A 201 5.71 -10.87 20.82
N PRO A 202 5.02 -11.77 21.55
CA PRO A 202 5.63 -13.03 22.01
C PRO A 202 6.31 -13.84 20.89
N GLU A 203 5.84 -13.66 19.66
CA GLU A 203 6.30 -14.31 18.43
C GLU A 203 7.55 -13.64 17.80
N GLN A 204 7.86 -12.42 18.23
CA GLN A 204 8.95 -11.55 17.79
C GLN A 204 9.85 -11.12 18.96
N ALA A 205 9.55 -11.58 20.18
CA ALA A 205 10.32 -11.31 21.37
C ALA A 205 11.66 -12.03 21.28
N ASN A 206 12.74 -11.29 21.51
CA ASN A 206 14.05 -11.89 21.69
C ASN A 206 13.97 -12.86 22.87
N ASN A 207 14.55 -14.05 22.73
CA ASN A 207 14.62 -15.00 23.82
C ASN A 207 15.46 -14.39 24.96
N GLN A 208 15.02 -14.55 26.21
CA GLN A 208 15.76 -14.06 27.38
C GLN A 208 17.19 -14.61 27.40
N ASP A 209 17.38 -15.85 26.94
CA ASP A 209 18.71 -16.45 26.81
C ASP A 209 19.65 -15.67 25.87
N ASP A 210 19.10 -15.09 24.79
CA ASP A 210 19.86 -14.30 23.82
C ASP A 210 20.21 -12.91 24.39
N ILE A 211 19.31 -12.34 25.20
CA ILE A 211 19.53 -11.08 25.92
C ILE A 211 20.63 -11.27 26.97
N ASP A 212 20.55 -12.35 27.75
CA ASP A 212 21.54 -12.68 28.78
C ASP A 212 22.92 -12.94 28.16
N ALA A 213 22.98 -13.62 27.02
CA ALA A 213 24.22 -13.84 26.27
C ALA A 213 24.82 -12.54 25.73
N LEU A 214 23.98 -11.61 25.27
CA LEU A 214 24.41 -10.31 24.75
C LEU A 214 24.93 -9.42 25.89
N LEU A 215 24.25 -9.38 27.03
CA LEU A 215 24.70 -8.62 28.21
C LEU A 215 25.97 -9.19 28.84
N ALA A 216 26.11 -10.52 28.87
CA ALA A 216 27.34 -11.18 29.32
C ALA A 216 28.55 -10.90 28.41
N SER A 217 28.34 -10.39 27.19
CA SER A 217 29.42 -9.99 26.27
C SER A 217 29.93 -8.57 26.48
N PHE A 218 29.28 -7.78 27.34
CA PHE A 218 29.69 -6.41 27.70
C PHE A 218 30.47 -6.33 29.03
N ASP A 219 30.57 -7.44 29.77
CA ASP A 219 31.48 -7.65 30.91
C ASP A 219 32.83 -8.25 30.46
#